data_AF-A0A953IXH9-F1
#
_entry.id   AF-A0A953IXH9-F1
#
_cell.length_a   1.000
_cell.length_b   1.000
_cell.length_c   1.000
_cell.angle_alpha   90.00
_cell.angle_beta   90.00
_cell.angle_gamma   90.00
#
_symmetry.space_group_name_H-M   'P 1'
#
loop_
_entity.id
_entity.type
_entity.pdbx_description
1 polymer ?
#
loop_
_entity_poly.entity_id
_entity_poly.type
_entity_poly.pdbx_seq_one_letter_code
_entity_poly.pdbx_strand_id
1 'polypeptide(L)'
;MNAGKSEDALWKRYDGEFHQALISNCGSRELMDAHQLAFDKYFRYPILSADRRGAEPIKQHRQLLECALARDSKRAATVLVAHVNNCVEYALKGGALR
;
A
#
# COMPACT_ATOMS: atom_id res chain seq x y z
N MET A 1 -1.21 -1.91 28.77
CA MET A 1 -1.86 -2.52 27.58
C MET A 1 -1.37 -1.78 26.33
N ASN A 2 -0.69 -2.47 25.42
CA ASN A 2 0.05 -1.90 24.27
C ASN A 2 -0.47 -2.47 22.92
N ALA A 3 -1.77 -2.78 22.85
CA ALA A 3 -2.36 -3.53 21.74
C ALA A 3 -2.47 -2.72 20.42
N GLY A 4 -2.67 -1.39 20.49
CA GLY A 4 -2.82 -0.56 19.29
C GLY A 4 -1.54 -0.45 18.45
N LYS A 5 -0.36 -0.39 19.09
CA LYS A 5 0.92 -0.33 18.36
C LYS A 5 1.25 -1.64 17.61
N SER A 6 0.78 -2.79 18.10
CA SER A 6 1.00 -4.06 17.44
C SER A 6 0.10 -4.26 16.21
N GLU A 7 -1.13 -3.74 16.24
CA GLU A 7 -2.07 -3.87 15.12
C GLU A 7 -1.65 -3.02 13.93
N ASP A 8 -1.24 -1.77 14.16
CA ASP A 8 -0.68 -0.90 13.11
C ASP A 8 0.58 -1.49 12.48
N ALA A 9 1.44 -2.11 13.29
CA ALA A 9 2.65 -2.77 12.82
C ALA A 9 2.34 -4.01 11.96
N LEU A 10 1.34 -4.81 12.34
CA LEU A 10 0.88 -5.96 11.56
C LEU A 10 0.24 -5.51 10.24
N TRP A 11 -0.60 -4.47 10.28
CA TRP A 11 -1.20 -3.90 9.08
C TRP A 11 -0.13 -3.44 8.10
N LYS A 12 0.85 -2.64 8.57
CA LYS A 12 1.96 -2.16 7.74
C LYS A 12 2.73 -3.32 7.11
N ARG A 13 2.98 -4.37 7.90
CA ARG A 13 3.69 -5.56 7.42
C ARG A 13 2.91 -6.26 6.31
N TYR A 14 1.64 -6.57 6.53
CA TYR A 14 0.84 -7.31 5.55
C TYR A 14 0.58 -6.51 4.28
N ASP A 15 0.42 -5.20 4.40
CA ASP A 15 0.31 -4.32 3.24
C ASP A 15 1.59 -4.36 2.40
N GLY A 16 2.75 -4.26 3.05
CA GLY A 16 4.05 -4.35 2.37
C GLY A 16 4.30 -5.70 1.70
N GLU A 17 4.00 -6.80 2.40
CA GLU A 17 4.12 -8.15 1.86
C GLU A 17 3.19 -8.36 0.66
N PHE A 18 1.98 -7.80 0.68
CA PHE A 18 1.06 -7.85 -0.46
C PHE A 18 1.64 -7.14 -1.69
N HIS A 19 2.11 -5.90 -1.53
CA HIS A 19 2.70 -5.15 -2.65
C HIS A 19 3.96 -5.84 -3.19
N GLN A 20 4.83 -6.35 -2.32
CA GLN A 20 6.02 -7.12 -2.73
C GLN A 20 5.64 -8.39 -3.50
N ALA A 21 4.59 -9.10 -3.07
CA ALA A 21 4.13 -10.30 -3.78
C ALA A 21 3.68 -9.97 -5.22
N LEU A 22 2.97 -8.86 -5.43
CA LEU A 22 2.49 -8.43 -6.75
C LEU A 22 3.63 -8.18 -7.75
N ILE A 23 4.78 -7.68 -7.27
CA ILE A 23 5.92 -7.32 -8.13
C ILE A 23 7.04 -8.37 -8.12
N SER A 24 6.94 -9.41 -7.30
CA SER A 24 7.99 -10.42 -7.09
C SER A 24 8.47 -11.11 -8.37
N ASN A 25 7.63 -11.20 -9.40
CA ASN A 25 7.97 -11.78 -10.69
C ASN A 25 8.76 -10.82 -11.62
N CYS A 26 9.21 -9.65 -11.14
CA CYS A 26 10.03 -8.73 -11.93
C CYS A 26 11.46 -9.23 -12.19
N GLY A 27 11.94 -10.22 -11.42
CA GLY A 27 13.26 -10.83 -11.59
C GLY A 27 14.46 -9.97 -11.19
N SER A 28 14.25 -8.75 -10.67
CA SER A 28 15.32 -7.86 -10.20
C SER A 28 15.27 -7.68 -8.69
N ARG A 29 16.35 -8.07 -8.00
CA ARG A 29 16.50 -7.87 -6.55
C ARG A 29 16.58 -6.39 -6.21
N GLU A 30 17.29 -5.61 -7.03
CA GLU A 30 17.45 -4.17 -6.88
C GLU A 30 16.11 -3.44 -6.93
N LEU A 31 15.21 -3.87 -7.83
CA LEU A 31 13.87 -3.30 -7.92
C LEU A 31 13.02 -3.63 -6.68
N MET A 32 13.12 -4.86 -6.17
CA MET A 32 12.42 -5.28 -4.96
C MET A 32 12.90 -4.49 -3.73
N ASP A 33 14.22 -4.30 -3.60
CA ASP A 33 14.85 -3.54 -2.51
C ASP A 33 14.49 -2.05 -2.60
N ALA A 34 14.53 -1.47 -3.81
CA ALA A 34 14.13 -0.08 -4.04
C ALA A 34 12.65 0.15 -3.71
N HIS A 35 11.78 -0.78 -4.11
CA HIS A 35 10.37 -0.73 -3.76
C HIS A 35 10.16 -0.80 -2.24
N GLN A 36 10.86 -1.70 -1.54
CA GLN A 36 10.76 -1.80 -0.07
C GLN A 36 11.17 -0.49 0.60
N LEU A 37 12.27 0.13 0.16
CA LEU A 37 12.73 1.41 0.70
C LEU A 37 11.73 2.54 0.45
N ALA A 38 11.12 2.59 -0.73
CA ALA A 38 10.10 3.57 -1.07
C ALA A 38 8.84 3.36 -0.21
N PHE A 39 8.39 2.12 -0.08
CA PHE A 39 7.27 1.72 0.76
C PHE A 39 7.51 2.13 2.22
N ASP A 40 8.66 1.81 2.80
CA ASP A 40 8.97 2.18 4.18
C ASP A 40 8.94 3.69 4.43
N LYS A 41 9.38 4.50 3.46
CA LYS A 41 9.28 5.96 3.53
C LYS A 41 7.82 6.43 3.47
N TYR A 42 7.01 5.80 2.63
CA TYR A 42 5.58 6.07 2.52
C TYR A 42 4.87 5.91 3.87
N PHE A 43 5.21 4.88 4.64
CA PHE A 43 4.61 4.60 5.95
C PHE A 43 5.19 5.39 7.13
N ARG A 44 6.23 6.21 6.93
CA ARG A 44 6.71 7.11 7.99
C ARG A 44 5.76 8.27 8.23
N TYR A 45 4.94 8.61 7.23
CA TYR A 45 3.88 9.58 7.40
C TYR A 45 2.70 8.91 8.14
N PRO A 46 1.93 9.65 8.96
CA PRO A 46 0.68 9.19 9.60
C PRO A 46 -0.46 8.80 8.63
N ILE A 47 -0.09 8.34 7.44
CA ILE A 47 -0.92 7.84 6.36
C ILE A 47 -1.78 6.66 6.82
N LEU A 48 -1.46 6.00 7.95
CA LEU A 48 -2.12 4.79 8.44
C LEU A 48 -2.75 4.86 9.82
N SER A 49 -3.43 5.93 10.19
CA SER A 49 -4.55 5.67 11.11
C SER A 49 -5.59 4.84 10.33
N ALA A 50 -5.44 3.50 10.33
CA ALA A 50 -6.29 2.52 9.64
C ALA A 50 -7.76 2.64 10.09
N ASP A 51 -7.94 3.07 11.34
CA ASP A 51 -9.19 3.57 11.94
C ASP A 51 -9.95 4.54 11.02
N ARG A 52 -9.26 5.38 10.22
CA ARG A 52 -9.88 6.54 9.55
C ARG A 52 -10.00 6.47 8.02
N ARG A 53 -9.42 5.47 7.34
CA ARG A 53 -9.41 5.41 5.85
C ARG A 53 -10.64 4.76 5.20
N GLY A 54 -11.49 4.10 5.97
CA GLY A 54 -12.71 3.45 5.45
C GLY A 54 -12.44 2.29 4.48
N ALA A 55 -13.48 1.87 3.74
CA ALA A 55 -13.46 0.64 2.93
C ALA A 55 -12.76 0.77 1.55
N GLU A 56 -12.37 1.97 1.13
CA GLU A 56 -11.88 2.21 -0.23
C GLU A 56 -10.54 1.52 -0.54
N PRO A 57 -9.49 1.62 0.32
CA PRO A 57 -8.22 0.93 0.06
C PRO A 57 -8.38 -0.60 -0.02
N ILE A 58 -9.27 -1.17 0.80
CA ILE A 58 -9.55 -2.61 0.81
C ILE A 58 -10.12 -3.05 -0.55
N LYS A 59 -11.04 -2.27 -1.13
CA LYS A 59 -11.59 -2.55 -2.47
C LYS A 59 -10.50 -2.49 -3.54
N GLN A 60 -9.60 -1.52 -3.45
CA GLN A 60 -8.50 -1.37 -4.41
C GLN A 60 -7.50 -2.52 -4.31
N HIS A 61 -7.16 -3.00 -3.10
CA HIS A 61 -6.30 -4.20 -2.95
C HIS A 61 -6.96 -5.43 -3.56
N ARG A 62 -8.28 -5.58 -3.39
CA ARG A 62 -9.02 -6.66 -4.04
C ARG A 62 -8.98 -6.56 -5.57
N GLN A 63 -9.12 -5.36 -6.12
CA GLN A 63 -8.98 -5.15 -7.57
C GLN A 63 -7.56 -5.48 -8.06
N LEU A 64 -6.52 -5.11 -7.32
CA LEU A 64 -5.13 -5.47 -7.64
C LEU A 64 -4.91 -6.98 -7.61
N LEU A 65 -5.46 -7.67 -6.61
CA LEU A 65 -5.44 -9.13 -6.52
C LEU A 65 -6.11 -9.76 -7.75
N GLU A 66 -7.30 -9.30 -8.11
CA GLU A 66 -8.02 -9.78 -9.30
C GLU A 66 -7.22 -9.56 -10.59
N CYS A 67 -6.58 -8.40 -10.74
CA CYS A 67 -5.71 -8.11 -11.88
C CYS A 67 -4.49 -9.03 -11.91
N ALA A 68 -3.86 -9.31 -10.77
CA ALA A 68 -2.71 -10.20 -10.67
C ALA A 68 -3.07 -11.64 -11.06
N LEU A 69 -4.21 -12.15 -10.56
CA LEU A 69 -4.72 -13.47 -10.91
C LEU A 69 -5.06 -13.57 -12.41
N ALA A 70 -5.59 -12.50 -12.99
CA ALA A 70 -5.89 -12.40 -14.42
C ALA A 70 -4.67 -12.09 -15.31
N ARG A 71 -3.50 -11.80 -14.72
CA ARG A 71 -2.29 -11.30 -15.41
C ARG A 71 -2.54 -10.00 -16.21
N ASP A 72 -3.47 -9.17 -15.77
CA ASP A 72 -3.82 -7.89 -16.39
C ASP A 72 -2.97 -6.74 -15.82
N SER A 73 -1.74 -6.62 -16.33
CA SER A 73 -0.80 -5.60 -15.88
C SER A 73 -1.24 -4.17 -16.21
N LYS A 74 -2.00 -3.97 -17.29
CA LYS A 74 -2.49 -2.64 -17.69
C LYS A 74 -3.53 -2.12 -16.71
N ARG A 75 -4.50 -2.96 -16.35
CA ARG A 75 -5.48 -2.60 -15.34
C ARG A 75 -4.86 -2.50 -13.96
N ALA A 76 -3.94 -3.40 -13.60
CA ALA A 76 -3.21 -3.32 -12.34
C ALA A 76 -2.49 -1.97 -12.18
N ALA A 77 -1.80 -1.50 -13.22
CA ALA A 77 -1.12 -0.20 -13.20
C ALA A 77 -2.11 0.96 -12.99
N THR A 78 -3.26 0.93 -13.67
CA THR A 78 -4.32 1.95 -13.53
C THR A 78 -4.86 2.00 -12.10
N VAL A 79 -5.17 0.83 -11.52
CA VAL A 79 -5.66 0.71 -10.14
C VAL A 79 -4.59 1.17 -9.14
N LEU A 80 -3.33 0.80 -9.35
CA LEU A 80 -2.23 1.16 -8.45
C LEU A 80 -1.98 2.67 -8.42
N VAL A 81 -2.01 3.35 -9.57
CA VAL A 81 -1.88 4.81 -9.65
C VAL A 81 -3.02 5.49 -8.88
N ALA A 82 -4.25 5.06 -9.09
CA ALA A 82 -5.40 5.60 -8.36
C ALA A 82 -5.27 5.35 -6.84
N HIS A 83 -4.83 4.17 -6.45
CA HIS A 83 -4.61 3.80 -5.05
C HIS A 83 -3.59 4.72 -4.37
N VAL A 84 -2.40 4.88 -4.96
CA VAL A 84 -1.34 5.73 -4.38
C VAL A 84 -1.79 7.19 -4.29
N ASN A 85 -2.46 7.71 -5.33
CA ASN A 85 -2.95 9.09 -5.35
C ASN A 85 -4.02 9.33 -4.28
N ASN A 86 -5.00 8.44 -4.15
CA ASN A 86 -6.00 8.51 -3.07
C ASN A 86 -5.32 8.47 -1.70
N CYS A 87 -4.26 7.67 -1.58
CA CYS A 87 -3.52 7.56 -0.34
C CYS A 87 -2.78 8.87 0.03
N VAL A 88 -2.21 9.56 -0.95
CA VAL A 88 -1.58 10.89 -0.80
C VAL A 88 -2.63 11.97 -0.52
N GLU A 89 -3.72 12.04 -1.27
CA GLU A 89 -4.77 13.04 -1.07
C GLU A 89 -5.35 12.99 0.36
N TYR A 90 -5.59 11.77 0.85
CA TYR A 90 -6.06 11.57 2.21
C TYR A 90 -5.04 12.08 3.25
N ALA A 91 -3.75 11.83 3.03
CA ALA A 91 -2.67 12.29 3.91
C ALA A 91 -2.61 13.82 3.99
N LEU A 92 -2.76 14.48 2.84
CA LEU A 92 -2.80 15.94 2.72
C LEU A 92 -4.04 16.54 3.40
N LYS A 93 -5.22 15.94 3.22
CA LYS A 93 -6.47 16.38 3.87
C LYS A 93 -6.45 16.20 5.39
N GLY A 94 -5.77 15.16 5.87
CA GLY A 94 -5.64 14.86 7.30
C GLY A 94 -4.68 15.77 8.09
N GLY A 95 -4.02 16.74 7.45
CA GLY A 95 -3.09 17.67 8.10
C GLY A 95 -1.74 17.06 8.49
N ALA A 96 -1.43 15.84 8.04
CA ALA A 96 -0.22 15.09 8.40
C ALA A 96 1.06 15.56 7.67
N LEU A 97 0.94 16.55 6.77
CA LEU A 97 2.02 17.09 5.93
C LEU A 97 2.15 18.63 6.03
N ARG A 98 1.78 19.23 7.17
CA ARG A 98 2.07 20.64 7.46
C ARG A 98 3.36 20.81 8.24
#